data_AF-A0A847B652-F1
#
_entry.id   AF-A0A847B652-F1
#
_cell.length_a   1.000
_cell.length_b   1.000
_cell.length_c   1.000
_cell.angle_alpha   90.00
_cell.angle_beta   90.00
_cell.angle_gamma   90.00
#
_symmetry.space_group_name_H-M   'P 1'
#
loop_
_entity.id
_entity.type
_entity.pdbx_description
1 polymer ?
#
loop_
_entity_poly.entity_id
_entity_poly.type
_entity_poly.pdbx_seq_one_letter_code
_entity_poly.pdbx_strand_id
1 'polypeptide(L)' 'IDATFDEMYELSLLQNFIPVVDDRKMFIGIVKRRDVFLYLKSLCDQKDKNK' A
#
# COMPACT_ATOMS: atom_id res chain seq x y z
N ILE A 1 -10.46 -5.22 -12.19
CA ILE A 1 -10.66 -4.39 -10.98
C ILE A 1 -9.37 -4.51 -10.22
N ASP A 2 -8.53 -3.51 -10.43
CA ASP A 2 -7.20 -3.37 -9.86
C ASP A 2 -7.32 -3.07 -8.37
N ALA A 3 -6.45 -3.66 -7.54
CA ALA A 3 -6.41 -3.34 -6.11
C ALA A 3 -6.00 -1.88 -5.94
N THR A 4 -6.82 -1.08 -5.25
CA THR A 4 -6.52 0.35 -5.08
C THR A 4 -5.58 0.58 -3.91
N PHE A 5 -4.89 1.73 -3.89
CA PHE A 5 -4.06 2.10 -2.74
C PHE A 5 -4.90 2.22 -1.45
N ASP A 6 -6.15 2.66 -1.56
CA ASP A 6 -7.08 2.77 -0.42
C ASP A 6 -7.39 1.40 0.19
N GLU A 7 -7.66 0.38 -0.64
CA GLU A 7 -7.82 -0.99 -0.15
C GLU A 7 -6.54 -1.50 0.53
N MET A 8 -5.38 -1.24 -0.06
CA MET A 8 -4.10 -1.61 0.54
C MET A 8 -3.87 -0.90 1.88
N TYR A 9 -4.26 0.37 2.00
CA TYR A 9 -4.19 1.13 3.24
C TYR A 9 -5.08 0.52 4.32
N GLU A 10 -6.35 0.24 4.03
CA GLU A 10 -7.27 -0.38 4.98
C GLU A 10 -6.78 -1.77 5.43
N LEU A 11 -6.31 -2.59 4.49
CA LEU A 11 -5.69 -3.88 4.81
C LEU A 11 -4.45 -3.71 5.68
N SER A 12 -3.63 -2.68 5.43
CA SER A 12 -2.45 -2.41 6.25
C SER A 12 -2.79 -2.09 7.70
N LEU A 13 -3.98 -1.53 7.98
CA LEU A 13 -4.42 -1.24 9.35
C LEU A 13 -4.71 -2.52 10.12
N LEU A 14 -5.27 -3.53 9.44
CA LEU A 14 -5.71 -4.79 10.02
C LEU A 14 -4.62 -5.87 10.08
N GLN A 15 -3.66 -5.86 9.15
CA GLN A 15 -2.60 -6.87 9.05
C GLN A 15 -1.22 -6.28 8.73
N ASN A 16 -0.16 -6.95 9.21
CA ASN A 16 1.23 -6.46 9.06
C ASN A 16 1.79 -6.64 7.64
N PHE A 17 1.16 -7.48 6.81
CA PHE A 17 1.54 -7.74 5.43
C PHE A 17 0.29 -7.92 4.57
N ILE A 18 0.34 -7.46 3.31
CA ILE A 18 -0.74 -7.57 2.34
C ILE A 18 -0.27 -8.50 1.20
N PRO A 19 -0.91 -9.66 0.98
CA PRO A 19 -0.59 -10.52 -0.15
C PRO A 19 -1.12 -9.91 -1.45
N VAL A 20 -0.29 -9.91 -2.49
CA VAL A 20 -0.65 -9.44 -3.82
C VAL A 20 -0.81 -10.65 -4.74
N VAL A 21 -1.87 -10.63 -5.53
CA VAL A 21 -2.20 -11.67 -6.50
C VAL A 21 -2.33 -11.07 -7.90
N ASP A 22 -2.07 -11.87 -8.93
CA ASP A 22 -2.35 -11.51 -10.32
C ASP A 22 -3.82 -11.76 -10.69
N ASP A 23 -4.14 -11.48 -11.95
CA ASP A 23 -5.45 -11.61 -12.58
C ASP A 23 -5.98 -13.06 -12.52
N ARG A 24 -5.08 -14.05 -12.43
CA ARG A 24 -5.36 -15.48 -12.34
C ARG A 24 -5.40 -15.98 -10.89
N LYS A 25 -5.38 -15.06 -9.92
CA LYS A 25 -5.32 -15.34 -8.47
C LYS A 25 -4.05 -16.07 -8.04
N MET A 26 -2.99 -15.99 -8.84
CA MET A 26 -1.67 -16.49 -8.44
C MET A 26 -1.01 -15.49 -7.51
N PHE A 27 -0.47 -15.96 -6.39
CA PHE A 27 0.31 -15.12 -5.48
C PHE A 27 1.61 -14.65 -6.17
N ILE A 28 1.83 -13.33 -6.19
CA ILE A 28 3.00 -12.70 -6.80
C ILE A 28 3.92 -12.00 -5.81
N GLY A 29 3.49 -11.81 -4.55
CA GLY A 29 4.34 -11.22 -3.52
C GLY A 29 3.59 -10.64 -2.33
N ILE A 30 4.33 -10.03 -1.40
CA ILE A 30 3.78 -9.31 -0.25
C ILE A 30 4.20 -7.84 -0.29
N VAL A 31 3.29 -6.98 0.18
CA VAL A 31 3.62 -5.61 0.57
C VAL A 31 3.65 -5.56 2.10
N LYS A 32 4.71 -4.99 2.68
CA LYS A 32 4.81 -4.81 4.13
C LYS A 32 4.15 -3.49 4.53
N ARG A 33 3.44 -3.49 5.67
CA ARG A 33 2.81 -2.28 6.24
C ARG A 33 3.78 -1.10 6.37
N ARG A 34 5.04 -1.37 6.70
CA ARG A 34 6.08 -0.32 6.79
C ARG A 34 6.28 0.43 5.47
N ASP A 35 6.23 -0.28 4.35
CA ASP A 35 6.53 0.28 3.03
C ASP A 35 5.34 1.16 2.58
N VAL A 36 4.10 0.74 2.91
CA VAL A 36 2.88 1.55 2.75
C VAL A 36 2.98 2.87 3.50
N PHE A 37 3.38 2.85 4.78
CA PHE A 37 3.51 4.07 5.57
C PHE A 37 4.68 4.97 5.14
N LEU A 38 5.81 4.39 4.72
CA LEU A 38 6.92 5.17 4.18
C LEU A 38 6.50 5.92 2.92
N TYR A 39 5.73 5.27 2.04
CA TYR A 39 5.16 5.93 0.88
C TYR A 39 4.22 7.08 1.27
N LEU A 40 3.29 6.85 2.22
CA LEU A 40 2.39 7.90 2.72
C LEU A 40 3.14 9.09 3.32
N LYS A 41 4.17 8.82 4.13
CA LYS A 41 5.04 9.86 4.68
C LYS A 41 5.68 10.69 3.56
N SER A 42 6.19 10.05 2.51
CA SER A 42 6.79 10.76 1.38
C SER A 42 5.81 11.68 0.64
N LEU A 43 4.52 11.35 0.62
CA LEU A 43 3.48 12.18 0.02
C LEU A 43 3.13 13.40 0.89
N CYS A 44 3.04 13.22 2.21
CA CYS A 44 2.88 14.34 3.16
C CYS A 44 4.06 15.30 3.06
N ASP A 45 5.29 14.78 3.06
CA ASP A 45 6.52 15.58 2.97
C ASP A 45 6.61 16.37 1.64
N GLN A 46 6.00 15.87 0.56
CA GLN A 46 5.89 16.60 -0.73
C GLN A 46 4.82 17.69 -0.70
N LYS A 47 3.69 17.43 -0.03
CA LYS A 47 2.60 18.41 0.12
C LYS A 47 3.04 19.63 0.92
N ASP A 48 3.89 19.43 1.93
CA ASP A 48 4.46 20.50 2.74
C ASP A 48 5.47 21.37 1.98
N LYS A 49 6.14 20.82 0.95
CA LYS A 49 7.06 21.58 0.09
C LYS A 49 6.38 22.38 -1.01
N ASN A 50 5.17 21.98 -1.39
CA ASN A 50 4.37 22.61 -2.44
C ASN A 50 3.33 23.60 -1.89
N LYS A 51 3.36 23.87 -0.59
CA LYS A 51 2.50 24.83 0.11
C LYS A 51 3.32 26.05 0.50
#